data_AF-A0A8T3QNT6-F1
#
_entry.id   AF-A0A8T3QNT6-F1
#
_cell.length_a   1.000
_cell.length_b   1.000
_cell.length_c   1.000
_cell.angle_alpha   90.00
_cell.angle_beta   90.00
_cell.angle_gamma   90.00
#
_symmetry.space_group_name_H-M   'P 1'
#
loop_
_entity.id
_entity.type
_entity.pdbx_description
1 polymer ?
#
loop_
_entity_poly.entity_id
_entity_poly.type
_entity_poly.pdbx_seq_one_letter_code
_entity_poly.pdbx_strand_id
1 'polypeptide(L)'
;MTPGTGGKRHPAGETEIWIGADQAVIVDSSADGQDEVHNVDRGSAESSPAFELRTIREIVDRDRLFVFGSPDSPIGFERAYVALTHRPDRIVDTPPPTPAAGTPPPTD
;
A
#
# COMPACT_ATOMS: atom_id res chain seq x y z
N MET A 1 -18.63 16.70 9.15
CA MET A 1 -18.49 15.26 8.85
C MET A 1 -17.07 14.89 9.21
N THR A 2 -16.89 14.08 10.24
CA THR A 2 -15.57 13.63 10.73
C THR A 2 -15.53 12.13 10.50
N PRO A 3 -14.64 11.59 9.65
CA PRO A 3 -14.51 10.15 9.54
C PRO A 3 -13.81 9.63 10.80
N GLY A 4 -14.47 8.72 11.51
CA GLY A 4 -13.94 8.08 12.71
C GLY A 4 -12.80 7.12 12.33
N THR A 5 -11.61 7.40 12.87
CA THR A 5 -10.40 6.59 12.74
C THR A 5 -10.50 5.35 13.63
N GLY A 6 -11.23 4.34 13.17
CA GLY A 6 -11.07 2.98 13.67
C GLY A 6 -9.80 2.39 13.08
N GLY A 7 -8.65 2.58 13.72
CA GLY A 7 -7.36 2.02 13.30
C GLY A 7 -7.44 0.50 13.28
N LYS A 8 -7.52 -0.06 12.07
CA LYS A 8 -7.51 -1.50 11.83
C LYS A 8 -6.04 -1.91 11.81
N ARG A 9 -5.59 -2.67 12.80
CA ARG A 9 -4.19 -3.15 12.84
C ARG A 9 -3.95 -4.14 11.70
N HIS A 10 -3.15 -3.74 10.71
CA HIS A 10 -2.57 -4.70 9.77
C HIS A 10 -1.43 -5.46 10.47
N PRO A 11 -1.09 -6.67 10.02
CA PRO A 11 0.11 -7.37 10.47
C PRO A 11 1.36 -6.50 10.32
N ALA A 12 2.25 -6.57 11.31
CA ALA A 12 3.50 -5.83 11.32
C ALA A 12 4.36 -6.13 10.08
N GLY A 13 4.91 -5.09 9.45
CA GLY A 13 5.81 -5.23 8.29
C GLY A 13 5.09 -5.39 6.95
N GLU A 14 3.79 -5.11 6.91
CA GLU A 14 3.01 -5.00 5.68
C GLU A 14 2.90 -3.54 5.23
N THR A 15 2.95 -3.37 3.91
CA THR A 15 2.80 -2.08 3.26
C THR A 15 1.72 -2.16 2.20
N GLU A 16 0.74 -1.27 2.29
CA GLU A 16 -0.31 -1.11 1.30
C GLU A 16 0.00 0.12 0.44
N ILE A 17 -0.11 -0.02 -0.88
CA ILE A 17 0.13 1.05 -1.86
C ILE A 17 -1.13 1.23 -2.69
N TRP A 18 -1.75 2.40 -2.62
CA TRP A 18 -2.79 2.81 -3.57
C TRP A 18 -2.18 3.73 -4.60
N ILE A 19 -2.04 3.26 -5.83
CA ILE A 19 -1.47 4.05 -6.93
C ILE A 19 -2.56 4.53 -7.91
N GLY A 20 -2.63 5.85 -8.07
CA GLY A 20 -3.46 6.55 -9.03
C GLY A 20 -2.63 7.25 -10.10
N ALA A 21 -3.31 8.01 -10.98
CA ALA A 21 -2.66 8.73 -12.07
C ALA A 21 -1.77 9.89 -11.57
N ASP A 22 -2.17 10.56 -10.50
CA ASP A 22 -1.53 11.79 -10.00
C ASP A 22 -1.05 11.70 -8.55
N GLN A 23 -1.33 10.59 -7.86
CA GLN A 23 -0.96 10.40 -6.46
C GLN A 23 -0.80 8.92 -6.14
N ALA A 24 0.09 8.63 -5.20
CA ALA A 24 0.22 7.34 -4.55
C ALA A 24 0.10 7.55 -3.04
N VAL A 25 -0.62 6.66 -2.38
CA VAL A 25 -0.72 6.59 -0.92
C VAL A 25 -0.02 5.31 -0.49
N ILE A 26 0.87 5.41 0.47
CA ILE A 26 1.59 4.29 1.07
C ILE A 26 1.18 4.24 2.53
N VAL A 27 0.71 3.08 3.00
CA VAL A 27 0.41 2.84 4.41
C VAL A 27 1.34 1.75 4.90
N ASP A 28 2.19 2.11 5.85
CA ASP A 28 3.12 1.21 6.52
C ASP A 28 2.60 0.83 7.89
N SER A 29 2.42 -0.47 8.11
CA SER A 29 1.95 -0.97 9.39
C SER A 29 3.12 -1.39 10.26
N SER A 30 3.41 -0.56 11.26
CA SER A 30 4.49 -0.79 12.22
C SER A 30 4.18 -1.97 13.14
N ALA A 31 5.23 -2.59 13.67
CA ALA A 31 5.15 -3.59 14.72
C ALA A 31 4.45 -3.09 16.00
N ASP A 32 4.43 -1.78 16.22
CA ASP A 32 3.74 -1.14 17.34
C ASP A 32 2.23 -0.97 17.10
N GLY A 33 1.74 -1.42 15.94
CA GLY A 33 0.33 -1.32 15.56
C GLY A 33 -0.13 0.11 15.28
N GLN A 34 0.81 1.00 14.98
CA GLN A 34 0.54 2.32 14.42
C GLN A 34 0.77 2.24 12.91
N ASP A 35 -0.17 2.79 12.15
CA ASP A 35 -0.03 2.94 10.71
C ASP A 35 0.61 4.30 10.41
N GLU A 36 1.65 4.30 9.60
CA GLU A 36 2.26 5.51 9.04
C GLU A 36 1.76 5.69 7.60
N VAL A 37 1.25 6.88 7.29
CA VAL A 37 0.68 7.18 5.98
C VAL A 37 1.57 8.19 5.25
N HIS A 38 2.09 7.79 4.09
CA HIS A 38 2.89 8.63 3.22
C HIS A 38 2.14 8.90 1.92
N ASN A 39 2.02 10.19 1.57
CA ASN A 39 1.46 10.60 0.28
C ASN A 39 2.59 11.00 -0.65
N VAL A 40 2.60 10.44 -1.85
CA VAL A 40 3.53 10.78 -2.93
C VAL A 40 2.71 11.40 -4.06
N ASP A 41 2.78 12.72 -4.17
CA ASP A 41 2.09 13.45 -5.25
C ASP A 41 2.94 13.46 -6.51
N ARG A 42 2.32 13.24 -7.68
CA ARG A 42 2.98 13.35 -8.97
C ARG A 42 3.18 14.80 -9.34
N GLY A 43 4.40 15.16 -9.74
CA GLY A 43 4.68 16.49 -10.29
C GLY A 43 3.97 16.71 -11.62
N SER A 44 3.51 17.93 -11.90
CA SER A 44 2.77 18.24 -13.14
C SER A 44 3.55 18.00 -14.44
N ALA A 45 4.89 18.04 -14.38
CA ALA A 45 5.79 17.71 -15.50
C ALA A 45 6.40 16.30 -15.39
N GLU A 46 6.05 15.54 -14.35
CA GLU A 46 6.59 14.21 -14.09
C GLU A 46 5.85 13.17 -14.92
N SER A 47 6.61 12.38 -15.69
CA SER A 47 6.05 11.24 -16.42
C SER A 47 5.62 10.13 -15.45
N SER A 48 4.60 9.33 -15.79
CA SER A 48 4.16 8.20 -14.96
C SER A 48 5.30 7.23 -14.58
N PRO A 49 6.21 6.82 -15.48
CA PRO A 49 7.31 5.93 -15.09
C PRO A 49 8.30 6.55 -14.08
N ALA A 50 8.53 7.86 -14.17
CA ALA A 50 9.39 8.57 -13.21
C ALA A 50 8.72 8.66 -11.83
N PHE A 51 7.41 8.90 -11.82
CA PHE A 51 6.58 8.89 -10.62
C PHE A 51 6.55 7.52 -9.95
N GLU A 52 6.27 6.46 -10.72
CA GLU A 52 6.30 5.07 -10.26
C GLU A 52 7.67 4.73 -9.65
N LEU A 53 8.77 5.08 -10.33
CA LEU A 53 10.13 4.83 -9.83
C LEU A 53 10.40 5.53 -8.50
N ARG A 54 9.93 6.77 -8.33
CA ARG A 54 10.07 7.51 -7.08
C ARG A 54 9.27 6.85 -5.96
N THR A 55 8.02 6.49 -6.22
CA THR A 55 7.18 5.75 -5.27
C THR A 55 7.81 4.41 -4.89
N ILE A 56 8.41 3.67 -5.84
CA ILE A 56 9.13 2.42 -5.56
C ILE A 56 10.32 2.63 -4.63
N ARG A 57 11.08 3.73 -4.81
CA ARG A 57 12.22 4.05 -3.94
C ARG A 57 11.80 4.30 -2.50
N GLU A 58 10.61 4.86 -2.29
CA GLU A 58 10.07 4.99 -0.95
C GLU A 58 9.87 3.62 -0.30
N ILE A 59 9.51 2.58 -1.07
CA ILE A 59 9.09 1.26 -0.54
C ILE A 59 10.08 0.10 -0.70
N VAL A 60 11.26 0.33 -1.29
CA VAL A 60 12.16 -0.75 -1.76
C VAL A 60 12.59 -1.73 -0.66
N ASP A 61 12.73 -1.25 0.58
CA ASP A 61 13.22 -2.05 1.71
C ASP A 61 12.12 -2.79 2.49
N ARG A 62 10.85 -2.64 2.10
CA ARG A 62 9.72 -3.32 2.75
C ARG A 62 9.57 -4.76 2.27
N ASP A 63 9.02 -5.61 3.13
CA ASP A 63 9.02 -7.05 2.93
C ASP A 63 7.75 -7.60 2.27
N ARG A 64 6.58 -6.99 2.51
CA ARG A 64 5.31 -7.42 1.92
C ARG A 64 4.53 -6.21 1.40
N LEU A 65 4.24 -6.21 0.11
CA LEU A 65 3.62 -5.11 -0.61
C LEU A 65 2.27 -5.54 -1.19
N PHE A 66 1.24 -4.76 -0.91
CA PHE A 66 -0.07 -4.89 -1.53
C PHE A 66 -0.31 -3.69 -2.43
N VAL A 67 -0.48 -3.91 -3.73
CA VAL A 67 -0.64 -2.83 -4.71
C VAL A 67 -2.10 -2.76 -5.16
N PHE A 68 -2.71 -1.60 -4.99
CA PHE A 68 -4.09 -1.29 -5.33
C PHE A 68 -4.14 -0.10 -6.28
N GLY A 69 -5.17 -0.03 -7.13
CA GLY A 69 -5.33 1.10 -8.03
C GLY A 69 -6.45 0.87 -9.06
N SER A 70 -6.54 1.80 -10.02
CA SER A 70 -7.33 1.56 -11.22
C SER A 70 -6.75 0.39 -12.03
N PRO A 71 -7.53 -0.32 -12.86
CA PRO A 71 -7.16 -1.64 -13.41
C PRO A 71 -5.77 -1.73 -14.06
N ASP A 72 -5.29 -0.64 -14.67
CA ASP A 72 -4.00 -0.60 -15.37
C ASP A 72 -2.83 -0.10 -14.50
N SER A 73 -3.11 0.59 -13.39
CA SER A 73 -2.08 1.23 -12.56
C SER A 73 -1.20 0.22 -11.80
N PRO A 74 -1.75 -0.83 -11.16
CA PRO A 74 -0.93 -1.87 -10.52
C PRO A 74 0.02 -2.55 -11.50
N ILE A 75 -0.45 -2.88 -12.71
CA ILE A 75 0.36 -3.61 -13.71
C ILE A 75 1.62 -2.82 -14.10
N GLY A 76 1.49 -1.51 -14.33
CA GLY A 76 2.63 -0.64 -14.64
C GLY A 76 3.62 -0.59 -13.48
N PHE A 77 3.10 -0.36 -12.27
CA PHE A 77 3.88 -0.26 -11.05
C PHE A 77 4.63 -1.56 -10.69
N GLU A 78 3.94 -2.70 -10.73
CA GLU A 78 4.52 -4.01 -10.43
C GLU A 78 5.66 -4.34 -11.40
N ARG A 79 5.48 -4.07 -12.69
CA ARG A 79 6.54 -4.26 -13.70
C ARG A 79 7.74 -3.38 -13.41
N ALA A 80 7.52 -2.12 -13.06
CA ALA A 80 8.60 -1.20 -12.69
C ALA A 80 9.32 -1.65 -11.42
N TYR A 81 8.58 -2.12 -10.41
CA TYR A 81 9.13 -2.65 -9.16
C TYR A 81 10.02 -3.86 -9.43
N VAL A 82 9.50 -4.87 -10.15
CA VAL A 82 10.24 -6.09 -10.47
C VAL A 82 11.48 -5.80 -11.32
N ALA A 83 11.38 -4.87 -12.28
CA ALA A 83 12.52 -4.47 -13.11
C ALA A 83 13.63 -3.79 -12.28
N LEU A 84 13.27 -3.03 -11.24
CA LEU A 84 14.24 -2.33 -10.39
C LEU A 84 14.83 -3.26 -9.32
N THR A 85 13.99 -4.01 -8.62
CA THR A 85 14.38 -4.74 -7.40
C THR A 85 14.74 -6.18 -7.68
N HIS A 86 14.25 -6.77 -8.77
CA HIS A 86 14.32 -8.20 -9.05
C HIS A 86 13.67 -9.06 -7.95
N ARG A 87 12.69 -8.51 -7.21
CA ARG A 87 12.01 -9.15 -6.06
C ARG A 87 10.49 -9.27 -6.25
N PRO A 88 10.00 -10.06 -7.22
CA PRO A 88 8.56 -10.26 -7.39
C PRO A 88 7.92 -10.95 -6.18
N ASP A 89 8.71 -11.65 -5.35
CA ASP A 89 8.29 -12.34 -4.13
C ASP A 89 7.69 -11.42 -3.06
N ARG A 90 7.97 -10.12 -3.13
CA ARG A 90 7.48 -9.12 -2.18
C ARG A 90 6.09 -8.58 -2.51
N ILE A 91 5.63 -8.75 -3.74
CA ILE A 91 4.30 -8.30 -4.18
C ILE A 91 3.31 -9.42 -3.87
N VAL A 92 2.23 -9.08 -3.17
CA VAL A 92 1.22 -10.03 -2.71
C VAL A 92 -0.14 -9.64 -3.28
N ASP A 93 -0.73 -10.54 -4.06
CA ASP A 93 -2.00 -10.29 -4.79
C ASP A 93 -3.23 -10.18 -3.87
N THR A 94 -3.15 -10.74 -2.65
CA THR A 94 -4.30 -10.83 -1.75
C THR A 94 -3.90 -10.32 -0.37
N PRO A 95 -4.47 -9.19 0.10
CA PRO A 95 -4.29 -8.76 1.48
C PRO A 95 -4.75 -9.88 2.44
N PRO A 96 -4.08 -10.07 3.58
CA PRO A 96 -4.55 -11.03 4.57
C PRO A 96 -6.00 -10.68 4.93
N PRO A 97 -6.84 -11.70 5.22
CA PRO A 97 -8.21 -11.44 5.65
C PRO A 97 -8.16 -10.48 6.84
N THR A 98 -8.78 -9.31 6.69
CA THR A 98 -8.91 -8.36 7.80
C THR A 98 -9.59 -9.13 8.94
N PRO A 99 -9.00 -9.23 10.14
CA PRO A 99 -9.68 -9.88 11.25
C PRO A 99 -11.01 -9.15 11.44
N ALA A 100 -12.11 -9.88 11.22
CA ALA A 100 -13.45 -9.33 11.34
C ALA A 100 -13.56 -8.67 12.71
N ALA A 101 -13.88 -7.37 12.72
CA ALA A 101 -14.21 -6.67 13.95
C ALA A 101 -15.21 -7.56 14.72
N GLY A 102 -14.83 -7.94 15.93
CA GLY A 102 -15.45 -9.03 16.68
C GLY A 102 -16.96 -9.02 16.55
N THR A 103 -17.51 -10.15 16.09
CA THR A 103 -18.92 -10.44 16.29
C THR A 103 -19.19 -10.24 17.79
N PRO A 104 -20.04 -9.29 18.21
CA PRO A 104 -20.39 -9.22 19.62
C PRO A 104 -20.97 -10.58 20.01
N PRO A 105 -20.57 -11.15 21.16
CA PRO A 105 -21.19 -12.39 21.62
C PRO A 105 -22.71 -12.16 21.72
N PRO A 106 -23.54 -13.16 21.35
CA PRO A 106 -24.97 -13.05 21.56
C PRO A 106 -25.22 -12.82 23.06
N THR A 107 -25.77 -11.66 23.38
CA THR A 107 -26.30 -11.40 24.72
C THR A 107 -27.54 -12.27 24.87
N ASP A 108 -27.43 -13.33 25.69
CA ASP A 108 -28.59 -13.98 26.30
C ASP A 108 -29.11 -13.12 27.46
#